data_AF-A0A7L0XKI8-F1
#
_entry.id   AF-A0A7L0XKI8-F1
#
_cell.length_a   1.000
_cell.length_b   1.000
_cell.length_c   1.000
_cell.angle_alpha   90.00
_cell.angle_beta   90.00
_cell.angle_gamma   90.00
#
_symmetry.space_group_name_H-M   'P 1'
#
loop_
_entity.id
_entity.type
_entity.pdbx_description
1 polymer ?
#
loop_
_entity_poly.entity_id
_entity_poly.type
_entity_poly.pdbx_seq_one_letter_code
_entity_poly.pdbx_strand_id
1 'polypeptide(L)'
;ARSAYRRILSESARKLNSQGSQLGNCIERARPYYEARRRAKEAQQETQRAALRYERAVGMHNAAREMVFVAEQGVAAGKNRLDPTWQEMLNHATRKVNEAEEERVRSEREHQRVTRLCQEAEAEVQALQKSLKRVILRSKPYFELKAQFNQILEEHKSKVTSLENRVSQAKTRYSVALRNLEQISEQIHARRLQRLLQRRESPVGAECSPRHSSLESQGADLGAECPAGDSLSVLSLQTVASDLQKFDSVEHLAGISDAASLGSDELGERERRRSLRHHRSVSL
;
A
#
# COMPACT_ATOMS: atom_id res chain seq x y z
N ALA A 1 8.95 13.40 19.37
CA ALA A 1 8.90 12.67 18.09
C ALA A 1 9.34 13.55 16.91
N ARG A 2 8.62 14.64 16.59
CA ARG A 2 8.97 15.56 15.49
C ARG A 2 10.41 16.12 15.55
N SER A 3 10.87 16.58 16.70
CA SER A 3 12.25 17.10 16.86
C SER A 3 13.31 16.02 16.65
N ALA A 4 13.04 14.78 17.07
CA ALA A 4 13.95 13.65 16.84
C ALA A 4 14.04 13.30 15.35
N TYR A 5 12.90 13.27 14.64
CA TYR A 5 12.88 13.08 13.19
C TYR A 5 13.69 14.15 12.45
N ARG A 6 13.49 15.43 12.79
CA ARG A 6 14.27 16.55 12.20
C ARG A 6 15.77 16.40 12.46
N ARG A 7 16.17 16.02 13.68
CA ARG A 7 17.59 15.81 14.02
C ARG A 7 18.21 14.70 13.17
N ILE A 8 17.52 13.57 13.05
CA ILE A 8 17.99 12.42 12.27
C ILE A 8 18.08 12.79 10.78
N LEU A 9 17.10 13.52 10.25
CA LEU A 9 17.12 14.02 8.87
C LEU A 9 18.32 14.92 8.58
N SER A 10 18.64 15.84 9.49
CA SER A 10 19.83 16.70 9.34
C SER A 10 21.14 15.92 9.50
N GLU A 11 21.18 14.90 10.35
CA GLU A 11 22.35 14.05 10.54
C GLU A 11 22.61 13.14 9.33
N SER A 12 21.56 12.51 8.80
CA SER A 12 21.64 11.65 7.62
C SER A 12 22.04 12.45 6.38
N ALA A 13 21.47 13.64 6.18
CA ALA A 13 21.84 14.54 5.09
C ALA A 13 23.33 14.91 5.13
N ARG A 14 23.87 15.25 6.32
CA ARG A 14 25.31 15.55 6.47
C ARG A 14 26.20 14.35 6.15
N LYS A 15 25.86 13.16 6.67
CA LYS A 15 26.62 11.93 6.42
C LYS A 15 26.58 11.52 4.94
N LEU A 16 25.42 11.61 4.30
CA LEU A 16 25.26 11.31 2.87
C LEU A 16 25.98 12.34 1.98
N ASN A 17 25.97 13.63 2.33
CA ASN A 17 26.72 14.65 1.59
C ASN A 17 28.23 14.43 1.70
N SER A 18 28.73 14.04 2.87
CA SER A 18 30.15 13.69 3.05
C SER A 18 30.59 12.54 2.13
N GLN A 19 29.82 11.45 2.10
CA GLN A 19 30.08 10.34 1.18
C GLN A 19 29.86 10.73 -0.29
N GLY A 20 28.87 11.58 -0.56
CA GLY A 20 28.57 12.12 -1.88
C GLY A 20 29.76 12.88 -2.48
N SER A 21 30.39 13.74 -1.69
CA SER A 21 31.58 14.49 -2.10
C SER A 21 32.77 13.59 -2.43
N GLN A 22 32.94 12.47 -1.71
CA GLN A 22 34.03 11.51 -1.96
C GLN A 22 33.82 10.68 -3.24
N LEU A 23 32.55 10.44 -3.59
CA LEU A 23 32.16 9.57 -4.71
C LEU A 23 31.91 10.34 -6.01
N GLY A 24 31.48 11.60 -5.93
CA GLY A 24 31.25 12.47 -7.08
C GLY A 24 30.30 11.84 -8.11
N ASN A 25 30.67 11.92 -9.39
CA ASN A 25 29.82 11.48 -10.52
C ASN A 25 29.57 9.96 -10.59
N CYS A 26 30.19 9.13 -9.73
CA CYS A 26 29.89 7.70 -9.74
C CYS A 26 28.48 7.39 -9.19
N ILE A 27 27.93 8.26 -8.34
CA ILE A 27 26.56 8.09 -7.82
C ILE A 27 25.55 8.27 -8.94
N GLU A 28 25.62 9.38 -9.68
CA GLU A 28 24.72 9.67 -10.80
C GLU A 28 24.75 8.58 -11.87
N ARG A 29 25.95 8.10 -12.22
CA ARG A 29 26.13 7.03 -13.19
C ARG A 29 25.59 5.67 -12.73
N ALA A 30 25.51 5.43 -11.42
CA ALA A 30 24.94 4.18 -10.88
C ALA A 30 23.41 4.24 -10.71
N ARG A 31 22.80 5.44 -10.68
CA ARG A 31 21.35 5.59 -10.47
C ARG A 31 20.48 4.72 -11.38
N PRO A 32 20.70 4.65 -12.71
CA PRO A 32 19.85 3.85 -13.60
C PRO A 32 19.81 2.37 -13.20
N TYR A 33 20.92 1.81 -12.73
CA TYR A 33 20.98 0.43 -12.25
C TYR A 33 20.12 0.23 -11.00
N TYR A 34 20.25 1.09 -9.98
CA TYR A 34 19.47 0.97 -8.75
C TYR A 34 17.98 1.24 -8.97
N GLU A 35 17.62 2.15 -9.88
CA GLU A 35 16.24 2.41 -10.27
C GLU A 35 15.62 1.26 -11.06
N ALA A 36 16.34 0.71 -12.04
CA ALA A 36 15.90 -0.48 -12.77
C ALA A 36 15.73 -1.67 -11.83
N ARG A 37 16.64 -1.84 -10.86
CA ARG A 37 16.56 -2.90 -9.85
C ARG A 37 15.34 -2.75 -8.95
N ARG A 38 15.01 -1.53 -8.53
CA ARG A 38 13.77 -1.24 -7.80
C ARG A 38 12.53 -1.58 -8.66
N ARG A 39 12.52 -1.18 -9.94
CA ARG A 39 11.43 -1.51 -10.87
C ARG A 39 11.26 -3.02 -11.06
N ALA A 40 12.35 -3.77 -11.21
CA ALA A 40 12.31 -5.23 -11.32
C ALA A 40 11.73 -5.88 -10.06
N LYS A 41 12.10 -5.40 -8.86
CA LYS A 41 11.55 -5.89 -7.60
C LYS A 41 10.05 -5.62 -7.48
N GLU A 42 9.60 -4.43 -7.87
CA GLU A 42 8.17 -4.07 -7.91
C GLU A 42 7.40 -4.98 -8.87
N ALA A 43 7.92 -5.20 -10.08
CA ALA A 43 7.34 -6.11 -11.06
C ALA A 43 7.31 -7.57 -10.58
N GLN A 44 8.35 -8.02 -9.85
CA GLN A 44 8.39 -9.35 -9.24
C GLN A 44 7.30 -9.53 -8.19
N GLN A 45 7.14 -8.55 -7.29
CA GLN A 45 6.07 -8.57 -6.29
C GLN A 45 4.68 -8.53 -6.95
N GLU A 46 4.51 -7.75 -8.00
CA GLU A 46 3.27 -7.71 -8.77
C GLU A 46 2.98 -9.05 -9.44
N THR A 47 4.00 -9.69 -10.01
CA THR A 47 3.91 -11.03 -10.61
C THR A 47 3.45 -12.06 -9.58
N GLN A 48 4.05 -12.06 -8.38
CA GLN A 48 3.66 -12.94 -7.28
C GLN A 48 2.20 -12.69 -6.86
N ARG A 49 1.79 -11.43 -6.71
CA ARG A 49 0.39 -11.10 -6.40
C ARG A 49 -0.57 -11.54 -7.50
N ALA A 50 -0.19 -11.40 -8.78
CA ALA A 50 -0.99 -11.87 -9.91
C ALA A 50 -1.07 -13.40 -9.96
N ALA A 51 0.03 -14.10 -9.67
CA ALA A 51 0.07 -15.56 -9.56
C ALA A 51 -0.90 -16.07 -8.49
N LEU A 52 -0.86 -15.49 -7.28
CA LEU A 52 -1.78 -15.85 -6.19
C LEU A 52 -3.25 -15.59 -6.54
N ARG A 53 -3.54 -14.55 -7.34
CA ARG A 53 -4.90 -14.29 -7.85
C ARG A 53 -5.33 -15.35 -8.85
N TYR A 54 -4.44 -15.73 -9.78
CA TYR A 54 -4.69 -16.79 -10.74
C TYR A 54 -4.92 -18.14 -10.03
N GLU A 55 -4.07 -18.52 -9.08
CA GLU A 55 -4.23 -19.75 -8.29
C GLU A 55 -5.58 -19.78 -7.56
N ARG A 56 -5.99 -18.67 -6.96
CA ARG A 56 -7.31 -18.54 -6.33
C ARG A 56 -8.44 -18.71 -7.34
N ALA A 57 -8.33 -18.11 -8.53
CA ALA A 57 -9.35 -18.23 -9.58
C ALA A 57 -9.44 -19.67 -10.11
N VAL A 58 -8.31 -20.36 -10.30
CA VAL A 58 -8.26 -21.79 -10.63
C VAL A 58 -8.95 -22.62 -9.56
N GLY A 59 -8.65 -22.38 -8.28
CA GLY A 59 -9.31 -23.07 -7.17
C GLY A 59 -10.84 -22.86 -7.15
N MET A 60 -11.29 -21.62 -7.39
CA MET A 60 -12.73 -21.31 -7.49
C MET A 60 -13.40 -21.99 -8.70
N HIS A 61 -12.72 -22.05 -9.85
CA HIS A 61 -13.22 -22.75 -11.03
C HIS A 61 -13.36 -24.26 -10.78
N ASN A 62 -12.36 -24.88 -10.16
CA ASN A 62 -12.40 -26.30 -9.82
C ASN A 62 -13.55 -26.62 -8.85
N ALA A 63 -13.72 -25.83 -7.79
CA ALA A 63 -14.85 -25.97 -6.88
C ALA A 63 -16.21 -25.80 -7.58
N ALA A 64 -16.31 -24.85 -8.53
CA ALA A 64 -17.52 -24.68 -9.32
C ALA A 64 -17.81 -25.89 -10.22
N ARG A 65 -16.79 -26.51 -10.81
CA ARG A 65 -16.94 -27.76 -11.59
C ARG A 65 -17.41 -28.92 -10.73
N GLU A 66 -16.91 -29.05 -9.51
CA GLU A 66 -17.39 -30.06 -8.56
C GLU A 66 -18.87 -29.86 -8.20
N MET A 67 -19.31 -28.61 -8.03
CA MET A 67 -20.73 -28.31 -7.81
C MET A 67 -21.61 -28.77 -8.98
N VAL A 68 -21.19 -28.54 -10.23
CA VAL A 68 -21.90 -29.04 -11.42
C VAL A 68 -21.94 -30.57 -11.40
N PHE A 69 -20.82 -31.23 -11.14
CA PHE A 69 -20.73 -32.69 -11.12
C PHE A 69 -21.66 -33.34 -10.07
N VAL A 70 -21.79 -32.73 -8.89
CA VAL A 70 -22.73 -33.21 -7.85
C VAL A 70 -24.18 -32.94 -8.25
N ALA A 71 -24.48 -31.76 -8.81
CA ALA A 71 -25.81 -31.42 -9.29
C ALA A 71 -26.27 -32.36 -10.42
N GLU A 72 -25.39 -32.67 -11.37
CA GLU A 72 -25.65 -33.61 -12.48
C GLU A 72 -25.97 -35.03 -11.98
N GLN A 73 -25.23 -35.54 -10.99
CA GLN A 73 -25.53 -36.82 -10.35
C GLN A 73 -26.90 -36.82 -9.66
N GLY A 74 -27.24 -35.74 -8.96
CA GLY A 74 -28.53 -35.58 -8.30
C GLY A 74 -29.71 -35.60 -9.27
N VAL A 75 -29.57 -34.97 -10.44
CA VAL A 75 -30.59 -34.97 -11.51
C VAL A 75 -30.64 -36.31 -12.25
N ALA A 76 -29.49 -36.96 -12.47
CA ALA A 76 -29.38 -38.24 -13.16
C ALA A 76 -29.94 -39.43 -12.37
N ALA A 77 -30.00 -39.35 -11.03
CA ALA A 77 -30.57 -40.37 -10.14
C ALA A 77 -32.10 -40.58 -10.30
N GLY A 78 -32.74 -39.94 -11.29
CA GLY A 78 -34.11 -40.20 -11.74
C GLY A 78 -35.20 -39.61 -10.85
N LYS A 79 -35.02 -39.63 -9.52
CA LYS A 79 -35.99 -39.10 -8.54
C LYS A 79 -36.18 -37.58 -8.63
N ASN A 80 -35.16 -36.84 -9.08
CA ASN A 80 -35.14 -35.37 -9.09
C ASN A 80 -35.14 -34.78 -10.51
N ARG A 81 -35.32 -35.60 -11.56
CA ARG A 81 -35.16 -35.18 -12.97
C ARG A 81 -36.17 -34.10 -13.40
N LEU A 82 -37.36 -34.10 -12.81
CA LEU A 82 -38.44 -33.15 -13.07
C LEU A 82 -38.66 -32.16 -11.92
N ASP A 83 -37.76 -32.13 -10.92
CA ASP A 83 -37.86 -31.22 -9.80
C ASP A 83 -37.33 -29.83 -10.21
N PRO A 84 -38.15 -28.77 -10.18
CA PRO A 84 -37.73 -27.41 -10.52
C PRO A 84 -36.54 -26.91 -9.69
N THR A 85 -36.46 -27.31 -8.42
CA THR A 85 -35.39 -26.86 -7.51
C THR A 85 -34.02 -27.40 -7.89
N TRP A 86 -33.95 -28.64 -8.38
CA TRP A 86 -32.71 -29.26 -8.86
C TRP A 86 -32.29 -28.74 -10.22
N GLN A 87 -33.25 -28.41 -11.09
CA GLN A 87 -32.96 -27.74 -12.37
C GLN A 87 -32.41 -26.33 -12.16
N GLU A 88 -32.97 -25.57 -11.23
CA GLU A 88 -32.45 -24.25 -10.83
C GLU A 88 -31.05 -24.36 -10.22
N MET A 89 -30.80 -25.37 -9.37
CA MET A 89 -29.48 -25.64 -8.80
C MET A 89 -28.43 -25.93 -9.88
N LEU A 90 -28.77 -26.77 -10.87
CA LEU A 90 -27.88 -27.08 -11.98
C LEU A 90 -27.60 -25.83 -12.83
N ASN A 91 -28.64 -25.08 -13.19
CA ASN A 91 -28.50 -23.83 -13.95
C ASN A 91 -27.62 -22.81 -13.21
N HIS A 92 -27.78 -22.69 -11.89
CA HIS A 92 -26.93 -21.85 -11.04
C HIS A 92 -25.47 -22.33 -11.05
N ALA A 93 -25.24 -23.63 -10.87
CA ALA A 93 -23.90 -24.21 -10.90
C ALA A 93 -23.22 -24.00 -12.26
N THR A 94 -23.95 -24.20 -13.37
CA THR A 94 -23.44 -23.96 -14.73
C THR A 94 -23.09 -22.49 -14.96
N ARG A 95 -23.95 -21.55 -14.56
CA ARG A 95 -23.61 -20.12 -14.61
C ARG A 95 -22.36 -19.81 -13.79
N LYS A 96 -22.24 -20.40 -12.61
CA LYS A 96 -21.08 -20.18 -11.73
C LYS A 96 -19.78 -20.71 -12.30
N VAL A 97 -19.81 -21.85 -13.01
CA VAL A 97 -18.65 -22.38 -13.73
C VAL A 97 -18.21 -21.44 -14.85
N ASN A 98 -19.15 -20.89 -15.62
CA ASN A 98 -18.83 -19.93 -16.68
C ASN A 98 -18.19 -18.66 -16.11
N GLU A 99 -18.79 -18.07 -15.06
CA GLU A 99 -18.22 -16.90 -14.36
C GLU A 99 -16.81 -17.17 -13.81
N ALA A 100 -16.61 -18.32 -13.19
CA ALA A 100 -15.32 -18.71 -12.63
C ALA A 100 -14.27 -18.99 -13.71
N GLU A 101 -14.67 -19.55 -14.85
CA GLU A 101 -13.79 -19.77 -16.00
C GLU A 101 -13.35 -18.44 -16.63
N GLU A 102 -14.27 -17.49 -16.80
CA GLU A 102 -13.93 -16.16 -17.30
C GLU A 102 -12.93 -15.45 -16.38
N GLU A 103 -13.11 -15.53 -15.06
CA GLU A 103 -12.15 -14.99 -14.09
C GLU A 103 -10.80 -15.72 -14.13
N ARG A 104 -10.79 -17.05 -14.31
CA ARG A 104 -9.56 -17.84 -14.48
C ARG A 104 -8.78 -17.39 -15.71
N VAL A 105 -9.45 -17.26 -16.86
CA VAL A 105 -8.81 -16.82 -18.11
C VAL A 105 -8.32 -15.36 -18.01
N ARG A 106 -9.09 -14.47 -17.39
CA ARG A 106 -8.68 -13.07 -17.18
C ARG A 106 -7.44 -12.97 -16.28
N SER A 107 -7.45 -13.68 -15.14
CA SER A 107 -6.33 -13.70 -14.20
C SER A 107 -5.09 -14.38 -14.78
N GLU A 108 -5.25 -15.40 -15.63
CA GLU A 108 -4.15 -16.04 -16.35
C GLU A 108 -3.46 -15.06 -17.31
N ARG A 109 -4.23 -14.36 -18.15
CA ARG A 109 -3.69 -13.38 -19.10
C ARG A 109 -2.94 -12.27 -18.38
N GLU A 110 -3.47 -11.81 -17.26
CA GLU A 110 -2.82 -10.79 -16.44
C GLU A 110 -1.52 -11.30 -15.80
N HIS A 111 -1.53 -12.52 -15.24
CA HIS A 111 -0.32 -13.14 -14.72
C HIS A 111 0.76 -13.30 -15.80
N GLN A 112 0.39 -13.75 -17.00
CA GLN A 112 1.30 -13.85 -18.14
C GLN A 112 1.87 -12.49 -18.55
N ARG A 113 1.03 -11.45 -18.61
CA ARG A 113 1.43 -10.08 -18.96
C ARG A 113 2.45 -9.53 -17.96
N VAL A 114 2.14 -9.60 -16.66
CA VAL A 114 3.01 -9.07 -15.61
C VAL A 114 4.31 -9.87 -15.52
N THR A 115 4.27 -11.19 -15.73
CA THR A 115 5.47 -12.03 -15.79
C THR A 115 6.43 -11.59 -16.90
N ARG A 116 5.91 -11.26 -18.09
CA ARG A 116 6.75 -10.74 -19.19
C ARG A 116 7.42 -9.42 -18.82
N LEU A 117 6.66 -8.49 -18.25
CA LEU A 117 7.22 -7.22 -17.77
C LEU A 117 8.30 -7.41 -16.69
N CYS A 118 8.12 -8.39 -15.80
CA CYS A 118 9.14 -8.76 -14.82
C CYS A 118 10.42 -9.26 -15.49
N GLN A 119 10.30 -10.16 -16.48
CA GLN A 119 11.44 -10.68 -17.24
C GLN A 119 12.18 -9.56 -18.00
N GLU A 120 11.44 -8.63 -18.62
CA GLU A 120 12.01 -7.46 -19.30
C GLU A 120 12.77 -6.56 -18.31
N ALA A 121 12.17 -6.25 -17.16
CA ALA A 121 12.81 -5.44 -16.13
C ALA A 121 14.05 -6.12 -15.54
N GLU A 122 14.03 -7.44 -15.33
CA GLU A 122 15.21 -8.21 -14.90
C GLU A 122 16.31 -8.22 -15.96
N ALA A 123 15.95 -8.32 -17.25
CA ALA A 123 16.91 -8.22 -18.35
C ALA A 123 17.57 -6.83 -18.43
N GLU A 124 16.80 -5.75 -18.23
CA GLU A 124 17.35 -4.38 -18.10
C GLU A 124 18.37 -4.28 -16.95
N VAL A 125 18.05 -4.86 -15.79
CA VAL A 125 18.95 -4.88 -14.63
C VAL A 125 20.25 -5.61 -14.96
N GLN A 126 20.17 -6.77 -15.62
CA GLN A 126 21.35 -7.52 -16.03
C GLN A 126 22.21 -6.76 -17.04
N ALA A 127 21.58 -6.08 -18.01
CA ALA A 127 22.28 -5.25 -19.00
C ALA A 127 23.02 -4.07 -18.34
N LEU A 128 22.35 -3.38 -17.41
CA LEU A 128 22.95 -2.28 -16.63
C LEU A 128 24.03 -2.78 -15.68
N GLN A 129 23.86 -3.96 -15.07
CA GLN A 129 24.87 -4.57 -14.20
C GLN A 129 26.17 -4.87 -14.97
N LYS A 130 26.05 -5.43 -16.18
CA LYS A 130 27.20 -5.75 -17.04
C LYS A 130 27.94 -4.48 -17.47
N SER A 131 27.21 -3.45 -17.90
CA SER A 131 27.80 -2.20 -18.41
C SER A 131 28.34 -1.26 -17.32
N LEU A 132 27.77 -1.28 -16.10
CA LEU A 132 28.10 -0.33 -15.02
C LEU A 132 28.83 -0.98 -13.82
N LYS A 133 29.32 -2.22 -13.94
CA LYS A 133 29.91 -3.02 -12.85
C LYS A 133 30.85 -2.24 -11.91
N ARG A 134 31.84 -1.52 -12.45
CA ARG A 134 32.82 -0.76 -11.65
C ARG A 134 32.20 0.41 -10.88
N VAL A 135 31.24 1.10 -11.50
CA VAL A 135 30.55 2.25 -10.90
C VAL A 135 29.63 1.78 -9.78
N ILE A 136 28.91 0.68 -10.00
CA ILE A 136 28.06 0.04 -8.99
C ILE A 136 28.87 -0.32 -7.75
N LEU A 137 30.01 -1.01 -7.92
CA LEU A 137 30.87 -1.40 -6.79
C LEU A 137 31.37 -0.20 -5.99
N ARG A 138 31.83 0.86 -6.66
CA ARG A 138 32.32 2.07 -5.99
C ARG A 138 31.21 2.84 -5.26
N SER A 139 30.01 2.90 -5.84
CA SER A 139 28.86 3.62 -5.26
C SER A 139 28.09 2.82 -4.20
N LYS A 140 28.35 1.51 -4.08
CA LYS A 140 27.66 0.57 -3.17
C LYS A 140 27.55 1.06 -1.72
N PRO A 141 28.62 1.55 -1.05
CA PRO A 141 28.53 1.99 0.34
C PRO A 141 27.59 3.18 0.56
N TYR A 142 27.46 4.06 -0.44
CA TYR A 142 26.55 5.20 -0.38
C TYR A 142 25.09 4.76 -0.45
N PHE A 143 24.76 3.85 -1.37
CA PHE A 143 23.38 3.34 -1.50
C PHE A 143 22.97 2.48 -0.29
N GLU A 144 23.91 1.73 0.30
CA GLU A 144 23.71 1.03 1.58
C GLU A 144 23.36 2.00 2.71
N LEU A 145 24.20 3.01 2.91
CA LEU A 145 23.99 4.00 3.96
C LEU A 145 22.69 4.80 3.74
N LYS A 146 22.38 5.16 2.49
CA LYS A 146 21.14 5.85 2.14
C LYS A 146 19.91 5.03 2.51
N ALA A 147 19.92 3.74 2.22
CA ALA A 147 18.81 2.86 2.56
C ALA A 147 18.66 2.66 4.08
N GLN A 148 19.75 2.52 4.83
CA GLN A 148 19.70 2.48 6.30
C GLN A 148 19.07 3.76 6.87
N PHE A 149 19.47 4.93 6.39
CA PHE A 149 18.86 6.18 6.83
C PHE A 149 17.40 6.31 6.42
N ASN A 150 17.04 5.87 5.22
CA ASN A 150 15.65 5.88 4.78
C ASN A 150 14.77 4.99 5.68
N GLN A 151 15.25 3.81 6.09
CA GLN A 151 14.53 2.94 7.02
C GLN A 151 14.29 3.62 8.37
N ILE A 152 15.34 4.21 8.96
CA ILE A 152 15.23 4.93 10.24
C ILE A 152 14.27 6.13 10.11
N LEU A 153 14.40 6.89 9.03
CA LEU A 153 13.53 8.04 8.77
C LEU A 153 12.07 7.61 8.62
N GLU A 154 11.80 6.48 7.96
CA GLU A 154 10.44 5.96 7.80
C GLU A 154 9.85 5.46 9.12
N GLU A 155 10.65 4.81 9.96
CA GLU A 155 10.22 4.43 11.32
C GLU A 155 9.86 5.68 12.16
N HIS A 156 10.71 6.70 12.14
CA HIS A 156 10.43 7.93 12.87
C HIS A 156 9.25 8.70 12.27
N LYS A 157 9.07 8.68 10.95
CA LYS A 157 7.93 9.30 10.28
C LYS A 157 6.63 8.58 10.65
N SER A 158 6.58 7.26 10.56
CA SER A 158 5.40 6.46 10.94
C SER A 158 5.04 6.66 12.42
N LYS A 159 6.03 6.81 13.31
CA LYS A 159 5.79 7.18 14.71
C LYS A 159 5.18 8.57 14.87
N VAL A 160 5.63 9.55 14.08
CA VAL A 160 5.06 10.90 14.09
C VAL A 160 3.62 10.88 13.58
N THR A 161 3.35 10.25 12.43
CA THR A 161 2.00 10.17 11.86
C THR A 161 1.04 9.42 12.77
N SER A 162 1.48 8.33 13.41
CA SER A 162 0.68 7.60 14.39
C SER A 162 0.28 8.48 15.58
N LEU A 163 1.22 9.26 16.14
CA LEU A 163 0.93 10.19 17.23
C LEU A 163 0.01 11.34 16.79
N GLU A 164 0.19 11.86 15.58
CA GLU A 164 -0.66 12.89 14.99
C GLU A 164 -2.09 12.39 14.82
N ASN A 165 -2.26 11.17 14.31
CA ASN A 165 -3.56 10.52 14.19
C ASN A 165 -4.22 10.30 15.55
N ARG A 166 -3.47 9.94 16.59
CA ARG A 166 -4.01 9.81 17.95
C ARG A 166 -4.46 11.15 18.52
N VAL A 167 -3.69 12.22 18.28
CA VAL A 167 -4.05 13.58 18.71
C VAL A 167 -5.27 14.08 17.96
N SER A 168 -5.37 13.86 16.64
CA SER A 168 -6.54 14.28 15.85
C SER A 168 -7.81 13.53 16.28
N GLN A 169 -7.70 12.22 16.56
CA GLN A 169 -8.80 11.43 17.14
C GLN A 169 -9.21 11.95 18.51
N ALA A 170 -8.27 12.27 19.40
CA ALA A 170 -8.57 12.83 20.71
C ALA A 170 -9.27 14.19 20.63
N LYS A 171 -8.80 15.09 19.73
CA LYS A 171 -9.45 16.38 19.46
C LYS A 171 -10.87 16.20 18.92
N THR A 172 -11.05 15.26 18.00
CA THR A 172 -12.38 14.93 17.45
C THR A 172 -13.31 14.47 18.57
N ARG A 173 -12.87 13.51 19.40
CA ARG A 173 -13.65 13.03 20.56
C ARG A 173 -14.00 14.15 21.54
N TYR A 174 -13.05 15.03 21.84
CA TYR A 174 -13.29 16.19 22.70
C TYR A 174 -14.30 17.17 22.10
N SER A 175 -14.17 17.49 20.80
CA SER A 175 -15.12 18.37 20.11
C SER A 175 -16.54 17.80 20.06
N VAL A 176 -16.67 16.48 19.88
CA VAL A 176 -17.96 15.79 19.90
C VAL A 176 -18.55 15.84 21.31
N ALA A 177 -17.76 15.61 22.35
CA ALA A 177 -18.23 15.71 23.73
C ALA A 177 -18.72 17.12 24.09
N LEU A 178 -18.01 18.17 23.68
CA LEU A 178 -18.45 19.56 23.89
C LEU A 178 -19.78 19.86 23.17
N ARG A 179 -19.90 19.50 21.89
CA ARG A 179 -21.16 19.67 21.14
C ARG A 179 -22.32 18.92 21.78
N ASN A 180 -22.07 17.71 22.30
CA ASN A 180 -23.09 16.94 23.01
C ASN A 180 -23.55 17.65 24.29
N LEU A 181 -22.62 18.25 25.04
CA LEU A 181 -22.96 19.02 26.25
C LEU A 181 -23.74 20.30 25.91
N GLU A 182 -23.33 21.01 24.87
CA GLU A 182 -24.06 22.18 24.33
C GLU A 182 -25.48 21.78 23.92
N GLN A 183 -25.63 20.70 23.16
CA GLN A 183 -26.94 20.20 22.71
C GLN A 183 -27.84 19.80 23.89
N ILE A 184 -27.29 19.12 24.91
CA ILE A 184 -28.05 18.78 26.13
C ILE A 184 -28.48 20.04 26.86
N SER A 185 -27.59 21.03 26.98
CA SER A 185 -27.87 22.31 27.62
C SER A 185 -29.01 23.05 26.90
N GLU A 186 -28.92 23.22 25.59
CA GLU A 186 -29.95 23.85 24.76
C GLU A 186 -31.30 23.14 24.88
N GLN A 187 -31.31 21.79 24.88
CA GLN A 187 -32.53 21.02 25.08
C GLN A 187 -33.17 21.26 26.46
N ILE A 188 -32.36 21.35 27.52
CA ILE A 188 -32.84 21.65 28.87
C ILE A 188 -33.45 23.07 28.90
N HIS A 189 -32.78 24.05 28.29
CA HIS A 189 -33.28 25.42 28.21
C HIS A 189 -34.58 25.51 27.39
N ALA A 190 -34.64 24.87 26.22
CA ALA A 190 -35.84 24.82 25.39
C ALA A 190 -37.04 24.19 26.13
N ARG A 191 -36.83 23.06 26.84
CA ARG A 191 -37.87 22.42 27.66
C ARG A 191 -38.33 23.29 28.84
N ARG A 192 -37.45 24.10 29.43
CA ARG A 192 -37.83 25.07 30.48
C ARG A 192 -38.68 26.19 29.90
N LEU A 193 -38.30 26.74 28.75
CA LEU A 193 -39.06 27.78 28.05
C LEU A 193 -40.45 27.29 27.64
N GLN A 194 -40.54 26.11 27.04
CA GLN A 194 -41.82 25.50 26.65
C GLN A 194 -42.76 25.33 27.86
N ARG A 195 -42.25 24.88 29.01
CA ARG A 195 -43.06 24.76 30.25
C ARG A 195 -43.55 26.11 30.75
N LEU A 196 -42.75 27.17 30.64
CA LEU A 196 -43.19 28.51 31.02
C LEU A 196 -44.28 29.05 30.08
N LEU A 197 -44.17 28.79 28.78
CA LEU A 197 -45.17 29.18 27.78
C LEU A 197 -46.49 28.42 27.96
N GLN A 198 -46.44 27.09 28.18
CA GLN A 198 -47.62 26.27 28.45
C GLN A 198 -48.33 26.64 29.76
N ARG A 199 -47.60 27.17 30.75
CA ARG A 199 -48.19 27.66 32.01
C ARG A 199 -48.79 29.07 31.89
N ARG A 200 -48.62 29.75 30.75
CA ARG A 200 -49.16 31.08 30.45
C ARG A 200 -50.34 31.07 29.48
N GLU A 201 -51.03 29.93 29.32
CA GLU A 201 -52.37 29.93 28.72
C GLU A 201 -53.42 30.27 29.78
N SER A 202 -53.45 31.55 30.15
CA SER A 202 -54.61 32.24 30.73
C SER A 202 -54.45 33.73 30.42
N PRO A 203 -55.18 34.29 29.43
CA PRO A 203 -55.08 35.68 29.08
C PRO A 203 -55.96 36.49 30.03
N VAL A 204 -55.38 36.94 31.16
CA VAL A 204 -56.03 37.92 32.02
C VAL A 204 -55.03 39.01 32.37
N GLY A 205 -55.15 40.11 31.62
CA GLY A 205 -55.15 41.47 32.17
C GLY A 205 -53.84 42.08 32.64
N ALA A 206 -53.72 43.36 32.30
CA ALA A 206 -53.20 44.43 33.15
C ALA A 206 -51.72 44.85 33.00
N GLU A 207 -51.57 45.98 32.29
CA GLU A 207 -50.56 47.05 32.34
C GLU A 207 -49.18 46.83 33.02
N CYS A 208 -48.09 47.13 32.29
CA CYS A 208 -47.38 48.42 32.37
C CYS A 208 -46.14 48.44 31.45
N SER A 209 -45.95 49.55 30.74
CA SER A 209 -44.80 49.83 29.88
C SER A 209 -43.55 50.26 30.70
N PRO A 210 -42.34 50.24 30.09
CA PRO A 210 -41.07 50.03 30.77
C PRO A 210 -40.47 51.30 31.35
N ARG A 211 -39.72 51.16 32.45
CA ARG A 211 -38.73 52.17 32.87
C ARG A 211 -37.35 51.55 33.05
N HIS A 212 -36.50 51.95 32.11
CA HIS A 212 -35.07 52.17 32.22
C HIS A 212 -34.51 52.21 33.66
N SER A 213 -33.53 51.35 33.92
CA SER A 213 -32.37 51.70 34.73
C SER A 213 -31.15 50.94 34.19
N SER A 214 -30.25 51.73 33.64
CA SER A 214 -28.95 51.42 33.09
C SER A 214 -28.06 50.70 34.09
N LEU A 215 -27.29 49.70 33.63
CA LEU A 215 -25.93 49.43 34.11
C LEU A 215 -25.13 48.76 32.99
N GLU A 216 -23.90 49.23 32.88
CA GLU A 216 -22.97 49.15 31.77
C GLU A 216 -22.44 47.72 31.53
N SER A 217 -22.22 47.37 30.26
CA SER A 217 -20.96 46.76 29.84
C SER A 217 -20.82 46.87 28.32
N GLN A 218 -19.77 47.56 27.91
CA GLN A 218 -19.36 47.82 26.54
C GLN A 218 -18.99 46.50 25.86
N GLY A 219 -19.81 46.08 24.89
CA GLY A 219 -19.49 45.01 23.94
C GLY A 219 -19.11 45.63 22.60
N ALA A 220 -17.83 45.97 22.45
CA ALA A 220 -17.28 46.45 21.20
C ALA A 220 -17.31 45.34 20.14
N ASP A 221 -17.99 45.66 19.04
CA ASP A 221 -17.71 45.27 17.67
C ASP A 221 -16.26 44.80 17.44
N LEU A 222 -16.08 43.50 17.19
CA LEU A 222 -14.97 42.95 16.39
C LEU A 222 -15.47 41.71 15.67
N GLY A 223 -15.35 41.74 14.35
CA GLY A 223 -15.90 40.77 13.40
C GLY A 223 -15.56 39.31 13.70
N ALA A 224 -16.58 38.47 13.57
CA ALA A 224 -16.43 37.04 13.39
C ALA A 224 -15.91 36.77 11.97
N GLU A 225 -14.61 37.01 11.76
CA GLU A 225 -13.89 36.34 10.69
C GLU A 225 -13.91 34.84 10.98
N CYS A 226 -14.48 34.08 10.05
CA CYS A 226 -14.30 32.63 10.02
C CYS A 226 -12.80 32.33 10.05
N PRO A 227 -12.28 31.46 10.93
CA PRO A 227 -10.97 30.91 10.69
C PRO A 227 -11.16 30.00 9.49
N ALA A 228 -10.72 30.49 8.32
CA ALA A 228 -10.48 29.67 7.15
C ALA A 228 -9.79 28.40 7.64
N GLY A 229 -10.50 27.28 7.55
CA GLY A 229 -9.97 26.01 7.97
C GLY A 229 -8.64 25.82 7.29
N ASP A 230 -7.59 25.62 8.08
CA ASP A 230 -6.30 25.12 7.64
C ASP A 230 -6.51 23.73 7.02
N SER A 231 -7.05 23.72 5.80
CA SER A 231 -7.23 22.57 4.92
C SER A 231 -5.91 22.20 4.24
N LEU A 232 -4.78 22.65 4.78
CA LEU A 232 -3.45 22.39 4.22
C LEU A 232 -2.71 21.21 4.88
N SER A 233 -3.28 20.54 5.87
CA SER A 233 -2.56 19.51 6.64
C SER A 233 -3.03 18.07 6.42
N VAL A 234 -4.14 17.83 5.70
CA VAL A 234 -4.62 16.46 5.47
C VAL A 234 -4.13 15.91 4.12
N LEU A 235 -4.02 16.78 3.10
CA LEU A 235 -3.50 16.41 1.79
C LEU A 235 -1.97 16.25 1.78
N SER A 236 -1.26 17.05 2.59
CA SER A 236 0.21 17.01 2.69
C SER A 236 0.74 15.71 3.34
N LEU A 237 -0.02 15.05 4.21
CA LEU A 237 0.40 13.80 4.86
C LEU A 237 0.02 12.54 4.08
N GLN A 238 -1.07 12.58 3.31
CA GLN A 238 -1.51 11.45 2.50
C GLN A 238 -0.68 11.31 1.21
N THR A 239 -0.28 12.44 0.60
CA THR A 239 0.62 12.46 -0.57
C THR A 239 2.04 12.01 -0.23
N VAL A 240 2.57 12.32 0.96
CA VAL A 240 3.92 11.89 1.36
C VAL A 240 3.92 10.45 1.88
N ALA A 241 2.77 9.90 2.32
CA ALA A 241 2.66 8.48 2.70
C ALA A 241 2.69 7.54 1.48
N SER A 242 2.15 7.97 0.33
CA SER A 242 2.25 7.21 -0.93
C SER A 242 3.68 7.13 -1.48
N ASP A 243 4.57 8.05 -1.11
CA ASP A 243 5.95 8.10 -1.60
C ASP A 243 6.95 7.23 -0.81
N LEU A 244 6.51 6.60 0.29
CA LEU A 244 7.37 5.73 1.13
C LEU A 244 7.07 4.24 1.02
N GLN A 245 6.16 3.85 0.13
CA GLN A 245 5.85 2.45 -0.13
C GLN A 245 6.91 1.73 -1.01
N LYS A 246 8.07 2.37 -1.24
CA LYS A 246 9.09 1.91 -2.18
C LYS A 246 10.50 2.00 -1.60
N PHE A 247 10.73 1.33 -0.47
CA PHE A 247 12.10 1.11 -0.01
C PHE A 247 12.36 -0.39 0.16
N ASP A 248 13.21 -0.88 -0.74
CA ASP A 248 13.84 -2.19 -0.68
C ASP A 248 14.91 -2.13 0.43
N SER A 249 14.85 -3.08 1.36
CA SER A 249 15.93 -3.36 2.29
C SER A 249 17.15 -3.80 1.49
N VAL A 250 18.34 -3.42 1.94
CA VAL A 250 19.60 -3.70 1.24
C VAL A 250 20.06 -5.16 1.37
N GLU A 251 19.17 -6.05 1.78
CA GLU A 251 19.43 -7.48 2.03
C GLU A 251 19.98 -8.21 0.80
N HIS A 252 19.86 -7.61 -0.39
CA HIS A 252 20.29 -8.20 -1.66
C HIS A 252 21.68 -7.75 -2.14
N LEU A 253 22.46 -7.04 -1.32
CA LEU A 253 23.85 -6.70 -1.63
C LEU A 253 24.89 -7.76 -1.19
N ALA A 254 24.44 -8.81 -0.49
CA ALA A 254 25.27 -9.93 -0.09
C ALA A 254 25.78 -10.75 -1.31
N GLY A 255 24.96 -10.92 -2.35
CA GLY A 255 25.30 -11.76 -3.51
C GLY A 255 26.33 -11.17 -4.51
N ILE A 256 26.86 -9.97 -4.26
CA ILE A 256 27.87 -9.36 -5.15
C ILE A 256 29.30 -9.64 -4.67
N SER A 257 29.48 -10.07 -3.41
CA SER A 257 30.80 -10.40 -2.87
C SER A 257 31.29 -11.77 -3.37
N ASP A 258 30.39 -12.74 -3.54
CA ASP A 258 30.77 -14.12 -3.87
C ASP A 258 31.11 -14.33 -5.36
N ALA A 259 30.57 -13.51 -6.26
CA ALA A 259 30.87 -13.60 -7.69
C ALA A 259 32.24 -13.02 -8.09
N ALA A 260 32.97 -12.37 -7.15
CA ALA A 260 34.33 -11.90 -7.38
C ALA A 260 35.38 -12.97 -7.02
N SER A 261 34.99 -14.08 -6.37
CA SER A 261 35.90 -15.14 -5.94
C SER A 261 35.96 -16.36 -6.87
N LEU A 262 35.12 -16.43 -7.92
CA LEU A 262 35.11 -17.55 -8.89
C LEU A 262 35.77 -17.20 -10.23
N GLY A 263 36.70 -16.24 -10.23
CA GLY A 263 37.39 -15.75 -11.42
C GLY A 263 38.82 -16.24 -11.63
N SER A 264 39.25 -17.33 -10.98
CA SER A 264 40.65 -17.82 -11.09
C SER A 264 40.86 -19.27 -11.52
N ASP A 265 39.83 -20.10 -11.75
CA ASP A 265 40.02 -21.54 -12.07
C ASP A 265 39.23 -22.04 -13.30
N GLU A 266 39.29 -21.34 -14.44
CA GLU A 266 38.80 -21.89 -15.72
C GLU A 266 39.82 -21.78 -16.85
N LEU A 267 40.99 -22.41 -16.67
CA LEU A 267 41.94 -22.73 -17.76
C LEU A 267 42.51 -24.15 -17.63
N GLY A 268 41.68 -25.15 -17.28
CA GLY A 268 42.13 -26.53 -17.04
C GLY A 268 41.39 -27.68 -17.75
N GLU A 269 40.24 -27.46 -18.39
CA GLU A 269 39.40 -28.57 -18.89
C GLU A 269 39.05 -28.50 -20.38
N ARG A 270 40.06 -28.44 -21.26
CA ARG A 270 39.87 -28.59 -22.72
C ARG A 270 40.47 -29.83 -23.35
N GLU A 271 40.86 -30.83 -22.56
CA GLU A 271 41.56 -32.03 -23.08
C GLU A 271 40.86 -33.37 -22.79
N ARG A 272 39.52 -33.41 -22.73
CA ARG A 272 38.77 -34.68 -22.58
C ARG A 272 37.63 -34.92 -23.58
N ARG A 273 37.61 -34.21 -24.70
CA ARG A 273 36.61 -34.42 -25.79
C ARG A 273 37.22 -34.86 -27.13
N ARG A 274 38.29 -35.65 -27.09
CA ARG A 274 38.84 -36.36 -28.27
C ARG A 274 39.12 -37.84 -27.95
N SER A 275 38.09 -38.60 -27.59
CA SER A 275 38.21 -40.08 -27.62
C SER A 275 36.84 -40.76 -27.62
N LEU A 276 36.01 -40.53 -28.66
CA LEU A 276 34.86 -41.39 -28.96
C LEU A 276 34.63 -41.38 -30.49
N ARG A 277 35.58 -41.95 -31.23
CA ARG A 277 35.37 -42.51 -32.56
C ARG A 277 36.22 -43.77 -32.66
N HIS A 278 35.67 -44.79 -33.35
CA HIS A 278 36.16 -46.16 -33.53
C HIS A 278 35.77 -47.07 -32.33
N HIS A 279 34.93 -48.11 -32.47
CA HIS A 279 34.99 -49.19 -33.45
C HIS A 279 33.62 -49.66 -33.99
N ARG A 280 33.68 -50.10 -35.25
CA ARG A 280 32.71 -50.91 -36.01
C ARG A 280 32.88 -52.40 -35.66
N SER A 281 31.83 -53.18 -35.96
CA SER A 281 31.78 -54.64 -36.25
C SER A 281 32.10 -55.58 -35.07
N VAL A 282 31.44 -56.72 -34.85
CA VAL A 282 31.23 -57.87 -35.77
C VAL A 282 30.03 -58.74 -35.32
N SER A 283 29.42 -59.40 -36.31
CA SER A 283 28.45 -60.50 -36.31
C SER A 283 28.69 -61.66 -35.33
N LEU A 284 27.61 -62.21 -34.77
CA LEU A 284 26.99 -63.53 -35.09
C LEU A 284 25.81 -63.78 -34.13
#